data_AF-A0A948GLK0-F1
#
_entry.id   AF-A0A948GLK0-F1
#
_cell.length_a   1.000
_cell.length_b   1.000
_cell.length_c   1.000
_cell.angle_alpha   90.00
_cell.angle_beta   90.00
_cell.angle_gamma   90.00
#
_symmetry.space_group_name_H-M   'P 1'
#
loop_
_entity.id
_entity.type
_entity.pdbx_description
1 polymer ?
#
loop_
_entity_poly.entity_id
_entity_poly.type
_entity_poly.pdbx_seq_one_letter_code
_entity_poly.pdbx_strand_id
1 'polypeptide(L)' 'MDKTFGQKISMTFAVLCYIAGLGCAIGAYMYPVKGEYDAIQASLMASIVFFVGCGIVLHAIATTRLRGIVTLSKPDTEE' A
#
# COMPACT_ATOMS: atom_id res chain seq x y z
N MET A 1 -4.58 -3.88 23.27
CA MET A 1 -5.44 -3.34 22.17
C MET A 1 -5.01 -4.05 20.90
N ASP A 2 -5.55 -5.24 20.69
CA ASP A 2 -5.04 -6.18 19.70
C ASP A 2 -5.63 -5.85 18.33
N LYS A 3 -4.75 -5.35 17.44
CA LYS A 3 -5.09 -5.16 16.03
C LYS A 3 -5.34 -6.55 15.41
N THR A 4 -6.41 -6.69 14.64
CA THR A 4 -6.73 -7.98 14.00
C THR A 4 -5.61 -8.37 13.02
N PHE A 5 -5.41 -9.67 12.79
CA PHE A 5 -4.33 -10.19 11.94
C PHE A 5 -4.36 -9.58 10.52
N GLY A 6 -5.56 -9.41 9.95
CA GLY A 6 -5.75 -8.74 8.66
C GLY A 6 -5.34 -7.27 8.68
N GLN A 7 -5.70 -6.52 9.74
CA GLN A 7 -5.32 -5.11 9.89
C GLN A 7 -3.81 -4.94 10.01
N LYS A 8 -3.12 -5.90 10.65
CA LYS A 8 -1.66 -5.92 10.78
C LYS A 8 -0.99 -6.16 9.42
N ILE A 9 -1.51 -7.09 8.62
CA ILE A 9 -1.02 -7.36 7.25
C ILE A 9 -1.24 -6.14 6.35
N SER A 10 -2.44 -5.56 6.33
CA SER A 10 -2.73 -4.37 5.53
C SER A 10 -1.82 -3.20 5.89
N MET A 11 -1.52 -3.01 7.18
CA MET A 11 -0.63 -1.96 7.64
C MET A 11 0.83 -2.20 7.20
N THR A 12 1.31 -3.45 7.25
CA THR A 12 2.64 -3.80 6.73
C THR A 12 2.73 -3.51 5.22
N PHE A 13 1.76 -3.95 4.43
CA PHE A 13 1.73 -3.69 2.98
C PHE A 13 1.59 -2.21 2.63
N ALA A 14 0.83 -1.44 3.43
CA ALA A 14 0.74 0.01 3.27
C ALA A 14 2.12 0.68 3.41
N VAL A 15 2.87 0.30 4.46
CA VAL A 15 4.22 0.82 4.69
C VAL A 15 5.17 0.40 3.57
N LEU A 16 5.10 -0.85 3.11
CA LEU A 16 5.89 -1.34 1.97
C LEU A 16 5.60 -0.57 0.67
N CYS A 17 4.34 -0.25 0.38
CA CYS A 17 3.98 0.57 -0.77
C CYS A 17 4.54 1.99 -0.65
N TYR A 18 4.51 2.60 0.53
CA TYR A 18 5.07 3.93 0.73
C TYR A 18 6.58 3.98 0.53
N ILE A 19 7.34 3.01 1.05
CA ILE A 19 8.79 2.95 0.84
C ILE A 19 9.14 2.64 -0.62
N ALA A 20 8.37 1.81 -1.32
CA ALA A 20 8.55 1.55 -2.74
C ALA A 20 8.27 2.82 -3.57
N GLY A 21 7.21 3.56 -3.26
CA GLY A 21 6.91 4.84 -3.89
C GLY A 21 8.01 5.90 -3.66
N LEU A 22 8.56 5.95 -2.44
CA LEU A 22 9.72 6.79 -2.11
C LEU A 22 10.97 6.38 -2.91
N GLY A 23 11.22 5.08 -3.05
CA GLY A 23 12.30 4.55 -3.88
C GLY A 23 12.15 4.94 -5.36
N CYS A 24 10.93 4.85 -5.90
CA CYS A 24 10.63 5.34 -7.24
C CYS A 24 10.82 6.86 -7.34
N ALA A 25 10.40 7.65 -6.36
CA ALA A 25 10.59 9.11 -6.39
C ALA A 25 12.08 9.50 -6.41
N ILE A 26 12.91 8.84 -5.60
CA ILE A 26 14.37 9.05 -5.60
C ILE A 26 14.97 8.59 -6.93
N GLY A 27 14.52 7.45 -7.46
CA GLY A 27 14.93 6.95 -8.77
C GLY A 27 14.61 7.94 -9.89
N ALA A 28 13.44 8.60 -9.85
CA ALA A 28 13.04 9.62 -10.82
C ALA A 28 13.92 10.86 -10.72
N TYR A 29 14.29 11.25 -9.51
CA TYR A 29 15.15 12.42 -9.29
C TYR A 29 16.59 12.19 -9.74
N MET A 30 17.12 10.98 -9.55
CA MET A 30 18.49 10.66 -9.96
C MET A 30 18.63 10.24 -11.43
N TYR A 31 17.52 10.00 -12.14
CA TYR A 31 17.58 9.57 -13.54
C TYR A 31 17.79 10.78 -14.48
N PRO A 32 18.91 10.87 -15.21
CA PRO A 32 19.13 11.92 -16.19
C PRO A 32 18.23 11.67 -17.40
N VAL A 33 17.25 12.54 -17.61
CA VAL A 33 16.30 12.49 -18.74
C VAL A 33 17.08 12.64 -20.04
N LYS A 34 17.01 11.63 -20.92
CA LYS A 34 17.78 11.62 -22.18
C LYS A 34 17.00 12.16 -23.39
N GLY A 35 15.73 12.54 -23.23
CA GLY A 35 14.93 13.20 -24.28
C GLY A 35 13.50 13.48 -23.84
N GLU A 36 12.75 14.26 -24.66
CA GLU A 36 11.35 14.66 -24.39
C GLU A 36 10.36 13.48 -24.24
N TYR A 37 10.72 12.29 -24.75
CA TYR A 37 9.89 11.09 -24.72
C TYR A 37 10.59 9.92 -24.01
N ASP A 38 11.16 10.18 -22.83
CA ASP A 38 11.79 9.13 -22.05
C ASP A 38 10.74 8.23 -21.37
N ALA A 39 10.45 7.09 -22.00
CA ALA A 39 9.49 6.10 -21.50
C ALA A 39 9.83 5.61 -20.08
N ILE A 40 11.11 5.66 -19.71
CA ILE A 40 11.59 5.27 -18.39
C ILE A 40 11.10 6.28 -17.35
N GLN A 41 11.22 7.58 -17.61
CA GLN A 41 10.73 8.62 -16.69
C GLN A 41 9.20 8.56 -16.55
N ALA A 42 8.47 8.37 -17.66
CA ALA A 42 7.02 8.28 -17.64
C ALA A 42 6.51 7.08 -16.82
N SER A 43 7.10 5.90 -17.02
CA SER A 43 6.77 4.69 -16.25
C SER A 43 7.16 4.80 -14.78
N LEU A 44 8.24 5.52 -14.46
CA LEU A 44 8.65 5.79 -13.08
C LEU A 44 7.67 6.72 -12.36
N MET A 45 7.23 7.79 -13.03
CA MET A 45 6.20 8.71 -12.51
C MET A 45 4.87 7.99 -12.28
N ALA A 46 4.45 7.13 -13.21
CA ALA A 46 3.25 6.31 -13.06
C ALA A 46 3.36 5.35 -11.85
N SER A 47 4.54 4.74 -11.66
CA SER A 47 4.80 3.85 -10.53
C SER A 47 4.71 4.56 -9.18
N ILE A 48 5.19 5.81 -9.09
CA ILE A 48 5.04 6.63 -7.87
C ILE A 48 3.56 6.83 -7.53
N VAL A 49 2.75 7.23 -8.51
CA VAL A 49 1.31 7.44 -8.31
C VAL A 49 0.61 6.14 -7.90
N PHE A 50 0.96 5.02 -8.54
CA PHE A 50 0.41 3.70 -8.21
C PHE A 50 0.75 3.30 -6.77
N PHE A 51 2.02 3.37 -6.37
CA PHE A 51 2.45 2.97 -5.02
C PHE A 51 1.91 3.88 -3.93
N VAL A 52 1.85 5.20 -4.16
CA VAL A 52 1.23 6.15 -3.22
C VAL A 52 -0.27 5.90 -3.12
N GLY A 53 -0.96 5.71 -4.24
CA GLY A 53 -2.39 5.40 -4.28
C GLY A 53 -2.72 4.10 -3.52
N CYS A 54 -2.00 3.02 -3.81
CA CYS A 54 -2.12 1.76 -3.08
C CYS A 54 -1.83 1.93 -1.58
N GLY A 55 -0.79 2.70 -1.23
CA GLY A 55 -0.44 3.01 0.15
C GLY A 55 -1.57 3.71 0.91
N ILE A 56 -2.22 4.71 0.30
CA ILE A 56 -3.37 5.42 0.88
C ILE A 56 -4.55 4.47 1.09
N VAL A 57 -4.90 3.65 0.09
CA VAL A 57 -6.01 2.68 0.19
C VAL A 57 -5.75 1.65 1.28
N LEU A 58 -4.55 1.06 1.32
CA LEU A 58 -4.17 0.09 2.35
C LEU A 58 -4.14 0.71 3.74
N HIS A 59 -3.71 1.98 3.85
CA HIS A 59 -3.75 2.73 5.10
C HIS A 59 -5.19 3.02 5.54
N ALA A 60 -6.09 3.34 4.61
CA ALA A 60 -7.52 3.53 4.88
C ALA A 60 -8.18 2.21 5.33
N ILE A 61 -7.85 1.08 4.70
CA ILE A 61 -8.30 -0.26 5.12
C ILE A 61 -7.77 -0.60 6.52
N ALA A 62 -6.51 -0.28 6.80
CA ALA A 62 -5.92 -0.47 8.12
C ALA A 62 -6.53 0.45 9.20
N THR A 63 -7.04 1.63 8.81
CA THR A 63 -7.61 2.62 9.74
C THR A 63 -9.09 2.39 9.98
N THR A 64 -9.81 1.88 8.98
CA THR A 64 -11.21 1.49 9.12
C THR A 64 -11.30 0.34 10.12
N ARG A 65 -11.97 0.58 11.26
CA ARG A 65 -12.23 -0.47 12.24
C ARG A 65 -13.24 -1.45 11.65
N LEU A 66 -12.75 -2.53 11.04
CA LEU A 66 -13.48 -3.76 10.69
C LEU A 66 -13.98 -4.51 11.94
N ARG A 67 -14.57 -3.78 12.90
CA ARG A 67 -15.03 -4.30 14.20
C ARG A 67 -16.28 -5.18 14.10
N GLY A 68 -16.95 -5.26 12.95
CA GLY A 68 -18.24 -5.94 12.82
C GLY A 68 -18.26 -7.24 12.02
N ILE A 69 -17.39 -7.42 11.01
CA ILE A 69 -17.60 -8.45 9.98
C ILE A 69 -16.88 -9.77 10.29
N VAL A 70 -15.77 -9.76 11.04
CA VAL A 70 -14.95 -10.97 11.27
C VAL A 70 -15.26 -11.67 12.61
N THR A 71 -15.93 -10.99 13.54
CA THR A 71 -16.36 -11.58 14.84
C THR A 71 -17.48 -12.61 14.68
N LEU A 72 -18.21 -12.63 13.56
CA LEU A 72 -19.22 -13.66 13.25
C LEU A 72 -18.65 -14.95 12.64
N SER A 73 -17.34 -15.03 12.38
CA SER A 73 -16.71 -16.24 11.82
C SER A 73 -16.11 -17.15 12.91
N LYS A 74 -16.70 -17.17 14.11
CA LYS A 74 -16.56 -18.32 15.00
C LYS A 74 -17.77 -19.21 14.70
N PRO A 75 -17.63 -20.30 13.93
CA PRO A 75 -18.66 -21.31 13.94
C PRO A 75 -18.71 -21.85 15.37
N ASP A 76 -19.83 -21.61 16.05
CA ASP A 76 -20.19 -22.30 17.27
C ASP A 76 -20.39 -23.78 16.90
N THR A 77 -19.29 -24.55 16.96
CA THR A 77 -19.36 -26.00 17.08
C THR A 77 -19.10 -26.28 18.56
N GLU A 78 -20.13 -26.03 19.35
CA GLU A 78 -20.29 -26.61 20.67
C GLU A 78 -20.55 -28.12 20.53
N GLU A 79 -20.06 -28.84 21.54
CA GLU A 79 -20.00 -30.29 21.69
C GLU A 79 -21.37 -31.00 21.71
#